data_AF-A0A3A3G403-F1
#
_entry.id   AF-A0A3A3G403-F1
#
_cell.length_a   1.000
_cell.length_b   1.000
_cell.length_c   1.000
_cell.angle_alpha   90.00
_cell.angle_beta   90.00
_cell.angle_gamma   90.00
#
_symmetry.space_group_name_H-M   'P 1'
#
loop_
_entity.id
_entity.type
_entity.pdbx_description
1 polymer ?
#
loop_
_entity_poly.entity_id
_entity_poly.type
_entity_poly.pdbx_seq_one_letter_code
_entity_poly.pdbx_strand_id
1 'polypeptide(L)'
;MAQKLHSINYFAEIMECAMFSLRNLTVALCLTVGALIQPVANAAPVDVSYSVTGNAGNWVLDFSVTNNLGGANNLYFFGVDLPTRDIVNTPTGWDQNVWTSWNNSTYGGSTNTYNNVWIRSLSTGFISNGQTWSGFQVHLADLELPSSIDWFAFAFGGTYTGSGYFNNANNPGFEGTIVVSQTASNDVPEPETISLLALGLLAATLAQRKKS
;
A
#
# COMPACT_ATOMS: atom_id res chain seq x y z
N MET A 1 5.27 -61.06 -55.40
CA MET A 1 4.03 -60.29 -55.18
C MET A 1 3.70 -60.23 -53.68
N ALA A 2 4.64 -59.80 -52.83
CA ALA A 2 4.49 -59.81 -51.36
C ALA A 2 5.16 -58.60 -50.65
N GLN A 3 5.63 -57.60 -51.39
CA GLN A 3 6.27 -56.39 -50.81
C GLN A 3 5.35 -55.16 -50.80
N LYS A 4 4.19 -55.20 -51.47
CA LYS A 4 3.32 -54.03 -51.62
C LYS A 4 2.27 -53.87 -50.51
N LEU A 5 2.08 -54.89 -49.66
CA LEU A 5 1.13 -54.83 -48.52
C LEU A 5 1.77 -54.34 -47.21
N HIS A 6 3.10 -54.35 -47.08
CA HIS A 6 3.75 -53.91 -45.84
C HIS A 6 3.92 -52.39 -45.72
N SER A 7 3.80 -51.63 -46.82
CA SER A 7 4.00 -50.18 -46.80
C SER A 7 2.73 -49.37 -46.51
N ILE A 8 1.54 -50.00 -46.57
CA ILE A 8 0.27 -49.29 -46.35
C ILE A 8 -0.07 -49.21 -44.85
N ASN A 9 0.33 -50.20 -44.06
CA ASN A 9 0.04 -50.22 -42.62
C ASN A 9 0.88 -49.20 -41.82
N TYR A 10 2.11 -48.89 -42.26
CA TYR A 10 2.95 -47.89 -41.61
C TYR A 10 2.41 -46.46 -41.73
N PHE A 11 1.67 -46.15 -42.81
CA PHE A 11 1.13 -44.80 -43.00
C PHE A 11 -0.09 -44.51 -42.12
N ALA A 12 -0.86 -45.53 -41.73
CA ALA A 12 -2.02 -45.36 -40.85
C ALA A 12 -1.60 -45.11 -39.39
N GLU A 13 -0.62 -45.85 -38.87
CA GLU A 13 -0.15 -45.69 -37.47
C GLU A 13 0.58 -44.36 -37.22
N ILE A 14 1.33 -43.85 -38.22
CA ILE A 14 2.01 -42.55 -38.11
C ILE A 14 1.00 -41.38 -38.11
N MET A 15 -0.15 -41.55 -38.77
CA MET A 15 -1.15 -40.49 -38.88
C MET A 15 -2.04 -40.38 -37.63
N GLU A 16 -2.29 -41.48 -36.91
CA GLU A 16 -3.02 -41.45 -35.63
C GLU A 16 -2.20 -40.84 -34.48
N CYS A 17 -0.88 -41.08 -34.44
CA CYS A 17 0.01 -40.40 -33.48
C CYS A 17 0.08 -38.88 -33.70
N ALA A 18 0.09 -38.42 -34.97
CA ALA A 18 0.13 -37.00 -35.30
C ALA A 18 -1.18 -36.27 -34.95
N MET A 19 -2.34 -36.93 -35.10
CA MET A 19 -3.64 -36.33 -34.74
C MET A 19 -3.90 -36.27 -33.23
N PHE A 20 -3.33 -37.19 -32.43
CA PHE A 20 -3.48 -37.13 -30.97
C PHE A 20 -2.61 -36.02 -30.35
N SER A 21 -1.45 -35.72 -30.93
CA SER A 21 -0.57 -34.63 -30.47
C SER A 21 -1.12 -33.23 -30.76
N LEU A 22 -1.95 -33.05 -31.80
CA LEU A 22 -2.53 -31.74 -32.12
C LEU A 22 -3.84 -31.45 -31.36
N ARG A 23 -4.55 -32.48 -30.87
CA ARG A 23 -5.82 -32.28 -30.14
C ARG A 23 -5.63 -31.80 -28.70
N ASN A 24 -4.49 -32.10 -28.09
CA ASN A 24 -4.15 -31.61 -26.75
C ASN A 24 -3.52 -30.21 -26.76
N LEU A 25 -3.28 -29.61 -27.95
CA LEU A 25 -2.75 -28.26 -28.08
C LEU A 25 -3.85 -27.20 -28.24
N THR A 26 -5.11 -27.59 -28.40
CA THR A 26 -6.22 -26.67 -28.70
C THR A 26 -7.11 -26.32 -27.51
N VAL A 27 -6.67 -26.59 -26.26
CA VAL A 27 -7.41 -26.20 -25.04
C VAL A 27 -6.60 -25.26 -24.12
N ALA A 28 -5.33 -24.98 -24.44
CA ALA A 28 -4.46 -24.13 -23.60
C ALA A 28 -4.13 -22.76 -24.25
N LEU A 29 -5.07 -22.15 -24.97
CA LEU A 29 -4.82 -20.85 -25.60
C LEU A 29 -6.08 -19.97 -25.65
N CYS A 30 -6.71 -19.72 -24.50
CA CYS A 30 -7.77 -18.72 -24.41
C CYS A 30 -7.86 -18.02 -23.04
N LEU A 31 -6.74 -17.88 -22.33
CA LEU A 31 -6.61 -16.99 -21.17
C LEU A 31 -5.22 -16.36 -21.23
N THR A 32 -5.14 -15.10 -21.67
CA THR A 32 -4.14 -14.07 -21.26
C THR A 32 -4.02 -12.97 -22.32
N VAL A 33 -5.13 -12.33 -22.71
CA VAL A 33 -5.08 -11.01 -23.37
C VAL A 33 -6.04 -10.06 -22.66
N GLY A 34 -5.82 -9.94 -21.35
CA GLY A 34 -6.27 -8.80 -20.55
C GLY A 34 -5.02 -8.09 -20.07
N ALA A 35 -4.20 -7.58 -20.98
CA ALA A 35 -3.09 -6.71 -20.63
C ALA A 35 -3.69 -5.46 -20.00
N LEU A 36 -3.57 -5.41 -18.67
CA LEU A 36 -4.04 -4.36 -17.80
C LEU A 36 -3.47 -3.03 -18.30
N ILE A 37 -4.32 -2.17 -18.86
CA ILE A 37 -4.02 -0.74 -18.91
C ILE A 37 -4.18 -0.26 -17.47
N GLN A 38 -3.14 -0.46 -16.65
CA GLN A 38 -3.13 0.14 -15.33
C GLN A 38 -2.88 1.63 -15.54
N PRO A 39 -3.77 2.51 -15.04
CA PRO A 39 -3.45 3.93 -15.01
C PRO A 39 -2.13 4.07 -14.26
N VAL A 40 -1.19 4.82 -14.82
CA VAL A 40 -0.01 5.28 -14.09
C VAL A 40 -0.52 6.09 -12.92
N ALA A 41 -0.57 5.47 -11.74
CA ALA A 41 -0.92 6.15 -10.50
C ALA A 41 0.15 7.23 -10.28
N ASN A 42 -0.26 8.49 -10.45
CA ASN A 42 0.60 9.60 -10.08
C ASN A 42 0.61 9.65 -8.56
N ALA A 43 1.80 9.61 -7.95
CA ALA A 43 1.94 9.71 -6.50
C ALA A 43 1.32 11.04 -6.03
N ALA A 44 0.67 11.03 -4.86
CA ALA A 44 0.15 12.29 -4.34
C ALA A 44 1.33 13.24 -4.04
N PRO A 45 1.13 14.57 -4.14
CA PRO A 45 2.20 15.54 -3.86
C PRO A 45 2.86 15.33 -2.49
N VAL A 46 2.06 14.92 -1.50
CA VAL A 46 2.50 14.44 -0.19
C VAL A 46 1.74 13.16 0.11
N ASP A 47 2.46 12.07 0.41
CA ASP A 47 1.86 10.82 0.87
C ASP A 47 2.08 10.67 2.38
N VAL A 48 1.02 10.33 3.11
CA VAL A 48 1.08 10.05 4.55
C VAL A 48 0.54 8.66 4.81
N SER A 49 1.29 7.88 5.57
CA SER A 49 0.89 6.55 6.05
C SER A 49 1.26 6.43 7.52
N TYR A 50 0.78 5.39 8.20
CA TYR A 50 1.20 5.12 9.56
C TYR A 50 1.15 3.62 9.87
N SER A 51 1.99 3.21 10.82
CA SER A 51 1.91 1.89 11.44
C SER A 51 1.33 1.99 12.85
N VAL A 52 0.68 0.93 13.31
CA VAL A 52 0.12 0.86 14.67
C VAL A 52 0.82 -0.22 15.46
N THR A 53 1.18 0.09 16.70
CA THR A 53 1.62 -0.88 17.70
C THR A 53 0.81 -0.71 18.99
N GLY A 54 0.84 -1.69 19.87
CA GLY A 54 0.10 -1.65 21.14
C GLY A 54 -1.21 -2.44 21.12
N ASN A 55 -2.14 -2.07 22.00
CA ASN A 55 -3.43 -2.71 22.18
C ASN A 55 -4.52 -1.68 22.55
N ALA A 56 -5.78 -2.13 22.62
CA ALA A 56 -6.93 -1.29 22.97
C ALA A 56 -6.66 -0.48 24.25
N GLY A 57 -6.78 0.84 24.17
CA GLY A 57 -6.50 1.76 25.27
C GLY A 57 -5.03 2.16 25.44
N ASN A 58 -4.12 1.68 24.58
CA ASN A 58 -2.70 1.99 24.60
C ASN A 58 -2.08 1.73 23.21
N TRP A 59 -2.54 2.47 22.21
CA TRP A 59 -2.01 2.41 20.85
C TRP A 59 -0.89 3.43 20.66
N VAL A 60 0.11 3.09 19.86
CA VAL A 60 1.07 4.06 19.33
C VAL A 60 0.99 4.04 17.82
N LEU A 61 0.65 5.19 17.25
CA LEU A 61 0.61 5.44 15.81
C LEU A 61 1.93 6.09 15.41
N ASP A 62 2.66 5.50 14.48
CA ASP A 62 3.90 6.04 13.93
C ASP A 62 3.69 6.46 12.47
N PHE A 63 3.60 7.77 12.24
CA PHE A 63 3.35 8.34 10.93
C PHE A 63 4.63 8.44 10.10
N SER A 64 4.50 8.12 8.82
CA SER A 64 5.53 8.27 7.79
C SER A 64 5.04 9.22 6.70
N VAL A 65 5.82 10.26 6.44
CA VAL A 65 5.49 11.34 5.50
C VAL A 65 6.49 11.31 4.35
N THR A 66 5.98 11.22 3.12
CA THR A 66 6.77 11.24 1.88
C THR A 66 6.54 12.53 1.11
N ASN A 67 7.62 13.17 0.69
CA ASN A 67 7.59 14.37 -0.13
C ASN A 67 7.78 14.03 -1.61
N ASN A 68 6.75 14.22 -2.44
CA ASN A 68 6.79 14.00 -3.89
C ASN A 68 6.64 15.30 -4.70
N LEU A 69 6.92 16.46 -4.09
CA LEU A 69 6.62 17.77 -4.68
C LEU A 69 7.50 18.18 -5.86
N GLY A 70 8.63 17.48 -6.06
CA GLY A 70 9.64 17.83 -7.05
C GLY A 70 10.50 19.04 -6.66
N GLY A 71 11.59 19.22 -7.39
CA GLY A 71 12.46 20.40 -7.28
C GLY A 71 13.08 20.59 -5.89
N ALA A 72 13.12 21.85 -5.43
CA ALA A 72 13.68 22.26 -4.13
C ALA A 72 12.63 22.39 -3.01
N ASN A 73 11.42 21.85 -3.22
CA ASN A 73 10.35 21.92 -2.23
C ASN A 73 10.64 20.92 -1.10
N ASN A 74 10.67 21.41 0.14
CA ASN A 74 10.99 20.64 1.32
C ASN A 74 9.85 20.74 2.34
N LEU A 75 9.39 19.61 2.91
CA LEU A 75 8.37 19.64 3.97
C LEU A 75 9.01 20.03 5.30
N TYR A 76 8.37 20.97 6.00
CA TYR A 76 8.89 21.54 7.25
C TYR A 76 7.85 21.61 8.37
N PHE A 77 6.58 21.39 8.06
CA PHE A 77 5.50 21.44 9.03
C PHE A 77 4.52 20.32 8.70
N PHE A 78 4.19 19.51 9.70
CA PHE A 78 3.28 18.37 9.57
C PHE A 78 2.40 18.29 10.82
N GLY A 79 1.18 17.82 10.65
CA GLY A 79 0.34 17.48 11.79
C GLY A 79 -0.86 16.64 11.42
N VAL A 80 -1.46 16.06 12.46
CA VAL A 80 -2.62 15.17 12.37
C VAL A 80 -3.69 15.61 13.36
N ASP A 81 -4.94 15.33 13.00
CA ASP A 81 -6.11 15.55 13.85
C ASP A 81 -6.52 14.22 14.50
N LEU A 82 -6.41 14.16 15.82
CA LEU A 82 -6.74 13.00 16.63
C LEU A 82 -7.61 13.45 17.83
N PRO A 83 -8.34 12.54 18.51
CA PRO A 83 -9.18 12.90 19.65
C PRO A 83 -8.43 13.62 20.78
N THR A 84 -7.15 13.28 20.99
CA THR A 84 -6.30 13.87 22.03
C THR A 84 -4.90 14.20 21.49
N ARG A 85 -4.25 15.18 22.13
CA ARG A 85 -2.84 15.48 21.90
C ARG A 85 -1.98 14.65 22.85
N ASP A 86 -1.20 13.72 22.31
CA ASP A 86 -0.34 12.86 23.12
C ASP A 86 0.88 12.38 22.30
N ILE A 87 1.76 13.33 21.98
CA ILE A 87 2.96 13.04 21.18
C ILE A 87 4.01 12.34 22.06
N VAL A 88 4.35 11.10 21.69
CA VAL A 88 5.29 10.25 22.44
C VAL A 88 6.68 10.16 21.80
N ASN A 89 6.81 10.50 20.52
CA ASN A 89 8.11 10.65 19.87
C ASN A 89 8.07 11.72 18.78
N THR A 90 9.23 12.35 18.57
CA THR A 90 9.44 13.35 17.52
C THR A 90 10.72 13.03 16.74
N PRO A 91 10.71 13.06 15.40
CA PRO A 91 11.91 12.85 14.60
C PRO A 91 13.00 13.88 14.92
N THR A 92 14.27 13.47 14.85
CA THR A 92 15.40 14.33 15.21
C THR A 92 15.37 15.65 14.43
N GLY A 93 15.32 16.76 15.17
CA GLY A 93 15.35 18.13 14.66
C GLY A 93 13.99 18.72 14.28
N TRP A 94 12.90 17.96 14.43
CA TRP A 94 11.55 18.50 14.51
C TRP A 94 11.22 18.92 15.94
N ASP A 95 10.27 19.83 16.11
CA ASP A 95 9.83 20.35 17.40
C ASP A 95 8.30 20.30 17.50
N GLN A 96 7.83 19.62 18.53
CA GLN A 96 6.41 19.42 18.86
C GLN A 96 5.85 20.47 19.83
N ASN A 97 6.69 21.40 20.31
CA ASN A 97 6.37 22.34 21.38
C ASN A 97 6.25 23.79 20.90
N VAL A 98 6.61 24.09 19.65
CA VAL A 98 6.44 25.44 19.09
C VAL A 98 4.96 25.83 19.07
N TRP A 99 4.09 24.91 18.67
CA TRP A 99 2.65 25.07 18.70
C TRP A 99 1.98 23.84 19.30
N THR A 100 0.96 24.06 20.11
CA THR A 100 0.16 22.98 20.71
C THR A 100 -0.93 22.49 19.78
N SER A 101 -1.39 23.33 18.85
CA SER A 101 -2.31 22.98 17.78
C SER A 101 -2.14 23.94 16.60
N TRP A 102 -2.71 23.58 15.45
CA TRP A 102 -2.67 24.39 14.24
C TRP A 102 -3.99 24.33 13.48
N ASN A 103 -4.33 25.44 12.81
CA ASN A 103 -5.53 25.56 11.99
C ASN A 103 -5.17 26.24 10.66
N ASN A 104 -5.57 25.63 9.55
CA ASN A 104 -5.16 26.09 8.21
C ASN A 104 -6.11 27.13 7.59
N SER A 105 -7.21 27.48 8.25
CA SER A 105 -8.26 28.35 7.68
C SER A 105 -7.76 29.72 7.24
N THR A 106 -6.83 30.32 7.98
CA THR A 106 -6.23 31.63 7.64
C THR A 106 -5.30 31.57 6.42
N TYR A 107 -4.95 30.37 5.97
CA TYR A 107 -4.10 30.09 4.81
C TYR A 107 -4.88 29.50 3.64
N GLY A 108 -6.22 29.45 3.71
CA GLY A 108 -7.08 28.90 2.66
C GLY A 108 -7.35 27.39 2.76
N GLY A 109 -6.81 26.72 3.79
CA GLY A 109 -7.09 25.31 4.06
C GLY A 109 -8.38 25.08 4.84
N SER A 110 -8.57 23.85 5.31
CA SER A 110 -9.72 23.46 6.13
C SER A 110 -9.80 24.21 7.46
N THR A 111 -10.98 24.16 8.07
CA THR A 111 -11.21 24.67 9.43
C THR A 111 -10.83 23.67 10.52
N ASN A 112 -10.27 22.51 10.16
CA ASN A 112 -9.85 21.49 11.12
C ASN A 112 -8.76 22.02 12.04
N THR A 113 -8.75 21.51 13.28
CA THR A 113 -7.73 21.88 14.27
C THR A 113 -6.86 20.67 14.55
N TYR A 114 -5.70 20.64 13.92
CA TYR A 114 -4.71 19.58 14.11
C TYR A 114 -4.04 19.78 15.46
N ASN A 115 -4.22 18.82 16.35
CA ASN A 115 -3.78 18.90 17.74
C ASN A 115 -2.45 18.18 18.01
N ASN A 116 -1.95 17.39 17.05
CA ASN A 116 -0.62 16.80 17.11
C ASN A 116 0.19 17.35 15.95
N VAL A 117 1.08 18.30 16.25
CA VAL A 117 1.80 19.07 15.23
C VAL A 117 3.30 19.08 15.51
N TRP A 118 4.09 19.01 14.44
CA TRP A 118 5.53 19.07 14.46
C TRP A 118 5.98 20.09 13.44
N ILE A 119 6.77 21.07 13.86
CA ILE A 119 7.43 22.01 12.96
C ILE A 119 8.94 21.88 13.08
N ARG A 120 9.63 22.09 11.98
CA ARG A 120 11.08 22.21 11.94
C ARG A 120 11.52 23.65 11.71
N SER A 121 12.56 24.06 12.43
CA SER A 121 13.26 25.31 12.13
C SER A 121 13.81 25.30 10.70
N LEU A 122 13.67 26.41 9.97
CA LEU A 122 14.10 26.57 8.57
C LEU A 122 15.63 26.53 8.34
N SER A 123 16.42 26.05 9.31
CA SER A 123 17.88 26.04 9.25
C SER A 123 18.52 24.68 8.92
N THR A 124 17.92 23.52 9.25
CA THR A 124 18.45 22.18 8.88
C THR A 124 17.36 21.11 8.89
N GLY A 125 17.50 20.05 8.07
CA GLY A 125 16.86 18.71 8.15
C GLY A 125 15.37 18.55 7.80
N PHE A 126 14.96 19.13 6.68
CA PHE A 126 13.62 18.94 6.14
C PHE A 126 13.41 17.56 5.52
N ILE A 127 12.15 17.20 5.24
CA ILE A 127 11.87 16.08 4.34
C ILE A 127 12.07 16.60 2.92
N SER A 128 13.23 16.33 2.34
CA SER A 128 13.52 16.74 0.97
C SER A 128 12.71 15.93 -0.05
N ASN A 129 12.59 16.48 -1.27
CA ASN A 129 11.89 15.79 -2.34
C ASN A 129 12.45 14.37 -2.57
N GLY A 130 11.55 13.40 -2.69
CA GLY A 130 11.86 11.97 -2.84
C GLY A 130 12.21 11.26 -1.53
N GLN A 131 12.15 11.95 -0.38
CA GLN A 131 12.40 11.33 0.92
C GLN A 131 11.10 10.99 1.66
N THR A 132 11.17 9.91 2.43
CA THR A 132 10.17 9.52 3.43
C THR A 132 10.81 9.59 4.80
N TRP A 133 10.14 10.24 5.74
CA TRP A 133 10.57 10.29 7.14
C TRP A 133 9.49 9.72 8.04
N SER A 134 9.90 8.93 9.03
CA SER A 134 9.05 8.30 10.04
C SER A 134 9.45 8.78 11.44
N GLY A 135 8.73 8.32 12.47
CA GLY A 135 9.01 8.63 13.87
C GLY A 135 8.16 9.77 14.43
N PHE A 136 7.17 10.24 13.67
CA PHE A 136 6.13 11.14 14.18
C PHE A 136 5.14 10.28 14.96
N GLN A 137 5.33 10.11 16.26
CA GLN A 137 4.55 9.14 17.03
C GLN A 137 3.59 9.80 18.00
N VAL A 138 2.35 9.30 17.99
CA VAL A 138 1.28 9.73 18.89
C VAL A 138 0.72 8.51 19.62
N HIS A 139 0.53 8.64 20.93
CA HIS A 139 -0.18 7.67 21.72
C HIS A 139 -1.69 7.93 21.68
N LEU A 140 -2.48 6.87 21.65
CA LEU A 140 -3.93 6.95 21.67
C LEU A 140 -4.47 6.01 22.74
N ALA A 141 -5.17 6.58 23.72
CA ALA A 141 -5.76 5.87 24.84
C ALA A 141 -7.18 5.32 24.55
N ASP A 142 -7.64 5.42 23.30
CA ASP A 142 -8.97 4.96 22.91
C ASP A 142 -9.03 3.43 22.75
N LEU A 143 -10.20 2.86 23.03
CA LEU A 143 -10.42 1.42 22.91
C LEU A 143 -10.39 0.95 21.45
N GLU A 144 -10.75 1.82 20.51
CA GLU A 144 -10.75 1.56 19.08
C GLU A 144 -9.88 2.60 18.35
N LEU A 145 -9.24 2.19 17.26
CA LEU A 145 -8.51 3.11 16.40
C LEU A 145 -9.50 3.96 15.58
N PRO A 146 -9.16 5.23 15.28
CA PRO A 146 -9.97 6.06 14.38
C PRO A 146 -10.14 5.37 13.03
N SER A 147 -11.33 5.48 12.43
CA SER A 147 -11.59 4.99 11.07
C SER A 147 -10.98 5.88 9.99
N SER A 148 -10.65 7.12 10.35
CA SER A 148 -9.94 8.07 9.51
C SER A 148 -9.13 9.04 10.34
N ILE A 149 -8.03 9.54 9.79
CA ILE A 149 -7.16 10.54 10.41
C ILE A 149 -6.87 11.64 9.38
N ASP A 150 -7.28 12.86 9.69
CA ASP A 150 -6.96 14.02 8.85
C ASP A 150 -5.53 14.49 9.14
N TRP A 151 -4.86 14.98 8.11
CA TRP A 151 -3.49 15.46 8.19
C TRP A 151 -3.28 16.71 7.34
N PHE A 152 -2.23 17.46 7.67
CA PHE A 152 -1.72 18.53 6.83
C PHE A 152 -0.20 18.52 6.75
N ALA A 153 0.34 19.14 5.70
CA ALA A 153 1.76 19.45 5.59
C ALA A 153 1.99 20.79 4.88
N PHE A 154 3.04 21.52 5.26
CA PHE A 154 3.55 22.66 4.48
C PHE A 154 4.94 22.38 3.93
N ALA A 155 5.20 22.96 2.76
CA ALA A 155 6.51 22.94 2.13
C ALA A 155 7.08 24.34 1.94
N PHE A 156 8.39 24.45 1.76
CA PHE A 156 9.08 25.70 1.42
C PHE A 156 10.33 25.42 0.58
N GLY A 157 11.07 26.48 0.21
CA GLY A 157 12.40 26.39 -0.41
C GLY A 157 12.40 26.33 -1.93
N GLY A 158 11.25 26.02 -2.54
CA GLY A 158 11.03 26.08 -3.99
C GLY A 158 9.74 26.81 -4.34
N THR A 159 9.38 26.75 -5.62
CA THR A 159 8.06 27.15 -6.13
C THR A 159 7.37 25.90 -6.65
N TYR A 160 6.32 25.46 -5.96
CA TYR A 160 5.52 24.32 -6.39
C TYR A 160 4.58 24.73 -7.52
N THR A 161 4.64 24.00 -8.63
CA THR A 161 3.89 24.29 -9.88
C THR A 161 2.73 23.34 -10.11
N GLY A 162 2.58 22.32 -9.25
CA GLY A 162 1.45 21.40 -9.30
C GLY A 162 0.17 22.02 -8.71
N SER A 163 -0.93 21.30 -8.85
CA SER A 163 -2.23 21.67 -8.27
C SER A 163 -2.42 21.09 -6.86
N GLY A 164 -3.52 21.48 -6.21
CA GLY A 164 -4.02 20.83 -4.99
C GLY A 164 -3.45 21.37 -3.67
N TYR A 165 -2.68 22.45 -3.71
CA TYR A 165 -2.25 23.15 -2.49
C TYR A 165 -3.24 24.27 -2.12
N PHE A 166 -3.37 24.58 -0.82
CA PHE A 166 -4.37 25.54 -0.33
C PHE A 166 -3.84 26.97 -0.07
N ASN A 167 -2.53 27.16 0.09
CA ASN A 167 -1.92 28.46 0.44
C ASN A 167 -1.34 29.20 -0.79
N ASN A 168 -0.01 29.18 -1.00
CA ASN A 168 0.62 29.81 -2.16
C ASN A 168 1.80 28.97 -2.67
N ALA A 169 2.22 29.20 -3.92
CA ALA A 169 3.22 28.35 -4.58
C ALA A 169 4.60 28.32 -3.90
N ASN A 170 4.97 29.35 -3.10
CA ASN A 170 6.25 29.41 -2.39
C ASN A 170 6.19 28.85 -0.97
N ASN A 171 4.97 28.63 -0.46
CA ASN A 171 4.70 27.98 0.81
C ASN A 171 3.43 27.11 0.69
N PRO A 172 3.44 26.08 -0.19
CA PRO A 172 2.24 25.31 -0.47
C PRO A 172 1.88 24.49 0.78
N GLY A 173 0.60 24.51 1.11
CA GLY A 173 0.01 23.64 2.13
C GLY A 173 -0.81 22.54 1.47
N PHE A 174 -0.75 21.34 2.01
CA PHE A 174 -1.51 20.16 1.58
C PHE A 174 -2.29 19.61 2.75
N GLU A 175 -3.49 19.09 2.48
CA GLU A 175 -4.33 18.38 3.44
C GLU A 175 -4.83 17.09 2.82
N GLY A 176 -5.13 16.11 3.66
CA GLY A 176 -5.75 14.87 3.24
C GLY A 176 -6.27 14.08 4.42
N THR A 177 -6.88 12.93 4.10
CA THR A 177 -7.44 12.01 5.07
C THR A 177 -6.87 10.62 4.81
N ILE A 178 -6.29 10.00 5.82
CA ILE A 178 -5.95 8.59 5.79
C ILE A 178 -7.20 7.81 6.19
N VAL A 179 -7.75 7.00 5.29
CA VAL A 179 -8.86 6.10 5.60
C VAL A 179 -8.28 4.77 6.07
N VAL A 180 -8.61 4.40 7.31
CA VAL A 180 -8.13 3.19 7.95
C VAL A 180 -8.96 2.03 7.43
N SER A 181 -8.47 1.36 6.40
CA SER A 181 -9.01 0.07 6.02
C SER A 181 -8.60 -0.91 7.11
N GLN A 182 -9.45 -1.12 8.12
CA GLN A 182 -9.31 -2.18 9.11
C GLN A 182 -9.43 -3.54 8.42
N THR A 183 -8.45 -3.90 7.59
CA THR A 183 -8.23 -5.29 7.21
C THR A 183 -7.39 -5.90 8.33
N ALA A 184 -8.03 -6.10 9.47
CA ALA A 184 -7.61 -7.11 10.43
C ALA A 184 -7.81 -8.47 9.76
N SER A 185 -7.01 -8.80 8.75
CA SER A 185 -6.88 -10.17 8.28
C SER A 185 -5.98 -10.90 9.27
N ASN A 186 -6.56 -11.24 10.42
CA ASN A 186 -6.26 -12.53 11.02
C ASN A 186 -6.82 -13.62 10.09
N ASP A 187 -6.37 -13.66 8.84
CA ASP A 187 -6.51 -14.82 7.96
C ASP A 187 -5.51 -15.86 8.48
N VAL A 188 -5.68 -16.26 9.73
CA VAL A 188 -5.27 -17.57 10.19
C VAL A 188 -6.11 -18.52 9.35
N PRO A 189 -5.50 -19.35 8.48
CA PRO A 189 -6.27 -20.34 7.74
C PRO A 189 -7.10 -21.13 8.74
N GLU A 190 -8.42 -21.08 8.62
CA GLU A 190 -9.27 -21.82 9.54
C GLU A 190 -8.85 -23.30 9.51
N PRO A 191 -8.89 -24.02 10.66
CA PRO A 191 -8.44 -25.41 10.76
C PRO A 191 -9.00 -26.33 9.68
N GLU A 192 -10.17 -25.98 9.14
CA GLU A 192 -10.86 -26.61 8.01
C GLU A 192 -9.99 -26.68 6.74
N THR A 193 -9.20 -25.64 6.43
CA THR A 193 -8.37 -25.58 5.21
C THR A 193 -7.18 -26.55 5.29
N ILE A 194 -6.60 -26.67 6.50
CA ILE A 194 -5.57 -27.67 6.78
C ILE A 194 -6.18 -29.07 6.79
N SER A 195 -7.41 -29.20 7.29
CA SER A 195 -8.15 -30.47 7.31
C SER A 195 -8.48 -30.98 5.91
N LEU A 196 -8.92 -30.11 5.00
CA LEU A 196 -9.17 -30.45 3.59
C LEU A 196 -7.89 -30.80 2.84
N LEU A 197 -6.79 -30.09 3.09
CA LEU A 197 -5.48 -30.42 2.51
C LEU A 197 -4.98 -31.79 3.01
N ALA A 198 -5.10 -32.05 4.31
CA ALA A 198 -4.74 -33.33 4.91
C ALA A 198 -5.61 -34.49 4.37
N LEU A 199 -6.93 -34.28 4.23
CA LEU A 199 -7.84 -35.26 3.63
C LEU A 199 -7.53 -35.51 2.15
N GLY A 200 -7.21 -34.46 1.38
CA GLY A 200 -6.82 -34.57 -0.02
C GLY A 200 -5.54 -35.41 -0.21
N LEU A 201 -4.53 -35.19 0.64
CA LEU A 201 -3.30 -35.97 0.63
C LEU A 201 -3.53 -37.43 1.04
N LEU A 202 -4.36 -37.70 2.05
CA LEU A 202 -4.73 -39.07 2.43
C LEU A 202 -5.46 -39.79 1.30
N ALA A 203 -6.44 -39.15 0.66
CA ALA A 203 -7.17 -39.72 -0.45
C ALA A 203 -6.26 -40.05 -1.65
N ALA A 204 -5.27 -39.19 -1.94
CA ALA A 204 -4.29 -39.43 -3.01
C ALA A 204 -3.41 -40.67 -2.73
N THR A 205 -2.93 -40.83 -1.49
CA THR A 205 -2.12 -42.01 -1.11
C THR A 205 -2.91 -43.31 -1.16
N LEU A 206 -4.18 -43.28 -0.73
CA LEU A 206 -5.08 -44.44 -0.80
C LEU A 206 -5.44 -44.80 -2.26
N ALA A 207 -5.64 -43.81 -3.13
CA ALA A 207 -5.89 -44.02 -4.55
C ALA A 207 -4.69 -44.65 -5.28
N GLN A 208 -3.46 -44.30 -4.89
CA GLN A 208 -2.25 -44.89 -5.46
C GLN A 208 -2.07 -46.36 -5.09
N ARG A 209 -2.47 -46.77 -3.88
CA ARG A 209 -2.39 -48.18 -3.43
C ARG A 209 -3.36 -49.13 -4.16
N LYS A 210 -4.39 -48.60 -4.81
CA LYS A 210 -5.40 -49.43 -5.51
C LYS A 210 -5.03 -49.75 -6.97
N LYS A 211 -3.93 -49.18 -7.48
CA LYS A 211 -3.43 -49.38 -8.86
C LYS A 211 -2.23 -50.32 -8.95
N SER A 212 -1.75 -50.83 -7.82
CA SER A 212 -0.73 -51.88 -7.69
C SER A 212 -1.39 -53.16 -7.22
#